data_AF-A0A9D6GA55-F1
#
_entry.id   AF-A0A9D6GA55-F1
#
_cell.length_a   1.000
_cell.length_b   1.000
_cell.length_c   1.000
_cell.angle_alpha   90.00
_cell.angle_beta   90.00
_cell.angle_gamma   90.00
#
_symmetry.space_group_name_H-M   'P 1'
#
loop_
_entity.id
_entity.type
_entity.pdbx_description
1 polymer ?
#
loop_
_entity_poly.entity_id
_entity_poly.type
_entity_poly.pdbx_seq_one_letter_code
_entity_poly.pdbx_strand_id
1 'polypeptide(L)'
;GVGSTGRLRLDPEEMDAMLLGGARWAVERGYGDPADLERMEERGCMHGADPRCVSAAAKKRQRDEMGTLGSGNHYLELQQVVETFDPAAEAFGLHAGDVVISIHCGSRGLGHQIGTDFLKRMVIEAPAHGISLPDRELACAPILSPLGRDYLGAMRAAINCALANREIITHLVREAFAEVVPGSRLPLLYDVSHNTCKAEDHRIDGAVKRLFVHRKGATRAFGPGHPDLPEALRPIGQPVLIGGTMGTASYVLVGTRRGMELAFGSACHGAGRAMSRHEALRRWRGRSLVEQLAGRGILVRSRSYRGIAEEAPGAYKDVRAVAEAADRAGLARVVARVEPLACIKG
;
A
#
# COMPACT_ATOMS: atom_id res chain seq x y z
N GLY A 1 3.79 -15.67 4.57
CA GLY A 1 5.23 -15.91 4.41
C GLY A 1 5.59 -16.00 2.95
N VAL A 2 6.90 -15.97 2.65
CA VAL A 2 7.41 -16.32 1.32
C VAL A 2 6.89 -17.71 0.95
N GLY A 3 6.27 -17.85 -0.23
CA GLY A 3 5.74 -19.12 -0.72
C GLY A 3 4.51 -19.65 0.03
N SER A 4 3.90 -18.85 0.92
CA SER A 4 2.62 -19.22 1.53
C SER A 4 1.50 -19.06 0.51
N THR A 5 0.65 -20.07 0.41
CA THR A 5 -0.52 -20.05 -0.47
C THR A 5 -1.79 -19.66 0.31
N GLY A 6 -2.75 -19.06 -0.40
CA GLY A 6 -4.10 -18.78 0.10
C GLY A 6 -5.06 -19.96 -0.11
N ARG A 7 -6.30 -19.81 0.37
CA ARG A 7 -7.40 -20.74 0.05
C ARG A 7 -7.94 -20.53 -1.37
N LEU A 8 -7.71 -19.34 -1.93
CA LEU A 8 -8.09 -18.97 -3.28
C LEU A 8 -7.02 -19.40 -4.27
N ARG A 9 -7.45 -20.19 -5.25
CA ARG A 9 -6.64 -20.59 -6.40
C ARG A 9 -7.37 -20.18 -7.66
N LEU A 10 -6.76 -19.29 -8.43
CA LEU A 10 -7.38 -18.78 -9.66
C LEU A 10 -6.99 -19.63 -10.85
N ASP A 11 -7.95 -19.98 -11.69
CA ASP A 11 -7.67 -20.45 -13.04
C ASP A 11 -7.21 -19.29 -13.97
N PRO A 12 -6.82 -19.57 -15.23
CA PRO A 12 -6.38 -18.51 -16.15
C PRO A 12 -7.43 -17.43 -16.45
N GLU A 13 -8.71 -17.79 -16.53
CA GLU A 13 -9.80 -16.85 -16.83
C GLU A 13 -10.08 -15.97 -15.61
N GLU A 14 -10.15 -16.58 -14.43
CA GLU A 14 -10.30 -15.88 -13.15
C GLU A 14 -9.11 -14.95 -12.86
N MET A 15 -7.89 -15.37 -13.21
CA MET A 15 -6.70 -14.54 -13.10
C MET A 15 -6.84 -13.27 -13.95
N ASP A 16 -7.24 -13.40 -15.21
CA ASP A 16 -7.39 -12.25 -16.10
C ASP A 16 -8.56 -11.35 -15.70
N ALA A 17 -9.68 -11.94 -15.24
CA ALA A 17 -10.79 -11.21 -14.66
C ALA A 17 -10.36 -10.40 -13.42
N MET A 18 -9.57 -10.99 -12.52
CA MET A 18 -9.02 -10.30 -11.35
C MET A 18 -8.05 -9.17 -11.75
N LEU A 19 -7.18 -9.41 -12.73
CA LEU A 19 -6.23 -8.40 -13.23
C LEU A 19 -6.94 -7.22 -13.90
N LEU A 20 -8.13 -7.42 -14.46
CA LEU A 20 -8.97 -6.36 -15.02
C LEU A 20 -9.85 -5.67 -13.98
N GLY A 21 -10.40 -6.43 -13.01
CA GLY A 21 -11.46 -5.96 -12.12
C GLY A 21 -10.99 -5.48 -10.74
N GLY A 22 -9.79 -5.86 -10.29
CA GLY A 22 -9.25 -5.43 -9.00
C GLY A 22 -10.14 -5.80 -7.82
N ALA A 23 -10.33 -4.89 -6.87
CA ALA A 23 -11.21 -5.11 -5.73
C ALA A 23 -12.69 -5.26 -6.13
N ARG A 24 -13.13 -4.70 -7.26
CA ARG A 24 -14.51 -4.92 -7.75
C ARG A 24 -14.77 -6.39 -8.06
N TRP A 25 -13.79 -7.05 -8.69
CA TRP A 25 -13.84 -8.49 -8.90
C TRP A 25 -13.88 -9.26 -7.58
N ALA A 26 -13.16 -8.81 -6.54
CA ALA A 26 -13.21 -9.45 -5.23
C ALA A 26 -14.62 -9.33 -4.61
N VAL A 27 -15.21 -8.13 -4.62
CA VAL A 27 -16.57 -7.88 -4.11
C VAL A 27 -17.62 -8.68 -4.89
N GLU A 28 -17.52 -8.75 -6.22
CA GLU A 28 -18.40 -9.58 -7.07
C GLU A 28 -18.32 -11.07 -6.73
N ARG A 29 -17.21 -11.52 -6.15
CA ARG A 29 -17.01 -12.90 -5.66
C ARG A 29 -17.36 -13.10 -4.19
N GLY A 30 -17.97 -12.10 -3.56
CA GLY A 30 -18.39 -12.17 -2.16
C GLY A 30 -17.30 -11.78 -1.16
N TYR A 31 -16.16 -11.25 -1.60
CA TYR A 31 -15.11 -10.75 -0.72
C TYR A 31 -15.23 -9.23 -0.55
N GLY A 32 -15.72 -8.83 0.61
CA GLY A 32 -15.90 -7.43 1.00
C GLY A 32 -17.27 -6.89 0.66
N ASP A 33 -17.46 -5.58 0.80
CA ASP A 33 -18.75 -4.92 0.61
C ASP A 33 -18.67 -3.85 -0.48
N PRO A 34 -19.74 -3.60 -1.27
CA PRO A 34 -19.74 -2.53 -2.28
C PRO A 34 -19.36 -1.15 -1.73
N ALA A 35 -19.65 -0.88 -0.46
CA ALA A 35 -19.28 0.38 0.21
C ALA A 35 -17.77 0.55 0.40
N ASP A 36 -16.99 -0.54 0.42
CA ASP A 36 -15.53 -0.49 0.55
C ASP A 36 -14.91 0.15 -0.69
N LEU A 37 -15.47 -0.09 -1.88
CA LEU A 37 -14.98 0.47 -3.14
C LEU A 37 -14.95 2.01 -3.11
N GLU A 38 -15.90 2.66 -2.45
CA GLU A 38 -15.91 4.13 -2.29
C GLU A 38 -14.83 4.65 -1.35
N ARG A 39 -14.17 3.76 -0.60
CA ARG A 39 -13.07 4.06 0.31
C ARG A 39 -11.73 3.55 -0.20
N MET A 40 -11.66 3.07 -1.45
CA MET A 40 -10.40 2.66 -2.08
C MET A 40 -9.94 3.66 -3.14
N GLU A 41 -8.62 3.83 -3.27
CA GLU A 41 -8.06 4.48 -4.46
C GLU A 41 -8.60 3.83 -5.75
N GLU A 42 -8.85 4.66 -6.77
CA GLU A 42 -9.43 4.24 -8.05
C GLU A 42 -10.78 3.54 -7.94
N ARG A 43 -11.50 3.72 -6.83
CA ARG A 43 -12.73 2.97 -6.54
C ARG A 43 -12.54 1.45 -6.71
N GLY A 44 -11.40 0.97 -6.22
CA GLY A 44 -11.03 -0.45 -6.22
C GLY A 44 -10.58 -1.02 -7.56
N CYS A 45 -10.52 -0.23 -8.64
CA CYS A 45 -10.12 -0.73 -9.96
C CYS A 45 -9.37 0.33 -10.79
N MET A 46 -8.10 0.04 -11.10
CA MET A 46 -7.29 0.82 -12.00
C MET A 46 -7.63 0.46 -13.46
N HIS A 47 -8.24 1.42 -14.16
CA HIS A 47 -8.62 1.26 -15.57
C HIS A 47 -7.41 1.21 -16.52
N GLY A 48 -7.58 0.49 -17.63
CA GLY A 48 -6.55 0.34 -18.67
C GLY A 48 -5.47 -0.68 -18.31
N ALA A 49 -5.76 -1.62 -17.40
CA ALA A 49 -4.98 -2.83 -17.22
C ALA A 49 -5.06 -3.72 -18.46
N ASP A 50 -3.96 -4.37 -18.80
CA ASP A 50 -3.90 -5.32 -19.92
C ASP A 50 -3.23 -6.63 -19.47
N PRO A 51 -4.02 -7.68 -19.16
CA PRO A 51 -3.49 -8.98 -18.75
C PRO A 51 -2.61 -9.66 -19.79
N ARG A 52 -2.68 -9.26 -21.07
CA ARG A 52 -1.82 -9.81 -22.14
C ARG A 52 -0.39 -9.30 -22.01
N CYS A 53 -0.19 -8.13 -21.40
CA CYS A 53 1.12 -7.58 -21.07
C CYS A 53 1.75 -8.22 -19.83
N VAL A 54 1.04 -9.09 -19.11
CA VAL A 54 1.53 -9.80 -17.92
C VAL A 54 2.03 -11.19 -18.33
N SER A 55 3.30 -11.48 -18.03
CA SER A 55 3.92 -12.74 -18.43
C SER A 55 3.28 -13.96 -17.77
N ALA A 56 3.32 -15.11 -18.45
CA ALA A 56 2.86 -16.38 -17.89
C ALA A 56 3.60 -16.74 -16.58
N ALA A 57 4.88 -16.36 -16.47
CA ALA A 57 5.66 -16.52 -15.25
C ALA A 57 5.08 -15.69 -14.09
N ALA A 58 4.68 -14.44 -14.33
CA ALA A 58 4.05 -13.59 -13.32
C ALA A 58 2.70 -14.16 -12.86
N LYS A 59 1.84 -14.57 -13.80
CA LYS A 59 0.55 -15.20 -13.49
C LYS A 59 0.71 -16.51 -12.72
N LYS A 60 1.68 -17.36 -13.12
CA LYS A 60 2.00 -18.61 -12.42
C LYS A 60 2.42 -18.38 -10.97
N ARG A 61 3.22 -17.34 -10.70
CA ARG A 61 3.62 -16.97 -9.32
C ARG A 61 2.46 -16.48 -8.47
N GLN A 62 1.47 -15.82 -9.08
CA GLN A 62 0.31 -15.28 -8.37
C GLN A 62 -0.77 -16.30 -8.06
N ARG A 63 -0.88 -17.35 -8.88
CA ARG A 63 -2.01 -18.29 -8.93
C ARG A 63 -2.53 -18.73 -7.55
N ASP A 64 -1.61 -18.97 -6.62
CA ASP A 64 -1.90 -19.53 -5.31
C ASP A 64 -1.67 -18.49 -4.17
N GLU A 65 -1.44 -17.20 -4.46
CA GLU A 65 -1.04 -16.17 -3.47
C GLU A 65 -2.15 -15.16 -3.11
N MET A 66 -3.37 -15.30 -3.64
CA MET A 66 -4.50 -14.40 -3.31
C MET A 66 -4.97 -14.58 -1.86
N GLY A 67 -5.32 -13.47 -1.20
CA GLY A 67 -5.72 -13.44 0.20
C GLY A 67 -4.55 -13.67 1.16
N THR A 68 -3.33 -13.28 0.78
CA THR A 68 -2.13 -13.48 1.63
C THR A 68 -1.38 -12.18 1.88
N LEU A 69 -0.78 -12.04 3.08
CA LEU A 69 0.04 -10.88 3.44
C LEU A 69 1.36 -10.87 2.66
N GLY A 70 2.05 -12.00 2.64
CA GLY A 70 3.37 -12.12 2.05
C GLY A 70 4.52 -12.16 3.02
N SER A 71 5.52 -11.30 2.82
CA SER A 71 6.78 -11.26 3.59
C SER A 71 7.36 -9.85 3.56
N GLY A 72 8.48 -9.65 4.27
CA GLY A 72 9.13 -8.34 4.36
C GLY A 72 8.35 -7.43 5.32
N ASN A 73 8.18 -6.16 4.94
CA ASN A 73 7.47 -5.21 5.80
C ASN A 73 5.95 -5.44 5.87
N HIS A 74 5.37 -6.36 5.08
CA HIS A 74 3.94 -6.61 5.07
C HIS A 74 3.38 -7.13 6.42
N TYR A 75 2.20 -6.65 6.82
CA TYR A 75 1.52 -7.04 8.07
C TYR A 75 0.00 -6.89 8.01
N LEU A 76 -0.65 -7.51 8.97
CA LEU A 76 -1.95 -7.11 9.51
C LEU A 76 -1.71 -6.69 10.96
N GLU A 77 -2.11 -5.48 11.34
CA GLU A 77 -1.86 -4.95 12.68
C GLU A 77 -3.14 -4.40 13.31
N LEU A 78 -3.45 -4.90 14.51
CA LEU A 78 -4.47 -4.35 15.40
C LEU A 78 -3.85 -3.20 16.17
N GLN A 79 -4.50 -2.06 16.16
CA GLN A 79 -3.97 -0.83 16.74
C GLN A 79 -5.05 -0.11 17.55
N GLN A 80 -4.63 0.66 18.54
CA GLN A 80 -5.50 1.56 19.27
C GLN A 80 -5.26 2.99 18.80
N VAL A 81 -6.32 3.76 18.56
CA VAL A 81 -6.23 5.21 18.39
C VAL A 81 -5.90 5.83 19.74
N VAL A 82 -4.68 6.33 19.91
CA VAL A 82 -4.24 6.89 21.20
C VAL A 82 -4.50 8.39 21.29
N GLU A 83 -4.53 9.09 20.16
CA GLU A 83 -4.69 10.54 20.12
C GLU A 83 -5.18 11.00 18.75
N THR A 84 -6.07 12.00 18.75
CA THR A 84 -6.54 12.71 17.55
C THR A 84 -6.11 14.18 17.63
N PHE A 85 -5.63 14.71 16.52
CA PHE A 85 -5.01 16.04 16.42
C PHE A 85 -5.78 17.00 15.51
N ASP A 86 -6.65 16.47 14.65
CA ASP A 86 -7.35 17.23 13.62
C ASP A 86 -8.85 16.90 13.61
N PRO A 87 -9.73 17.88 13.35
CA PRO A 87 -11.16 17.64 13.16
C PRO A 87 -11.50 16.63 12.06
N ALA A 88 -10.60 16.39 11.09
CA ALA A 88 -10.77 15.34 10.09
C ALA A 88 -10.91 13.93 10.71
N ALA A 89 -10.48 13.71 11.96
CA ALA A 89 -10.62 12.44 12.66
C ALA A 89 -12.09 12.00 12.73
N GLU A 90 -13.01 12.94 13.02
CA GLU A 90 -14.46 12.69 13.06
C GLU A 90 -14.96 12.15 11.71
N ALA A 91 -14.59 12.82 10.61
CA ALA A 91 -15.02 12.43 9.27
C ALA A 91 -14.37 11.11 8.79
N PHE A 92 -13.23 10.74 9.38
CA PHE A 92 -12.59 9.45 9.17
C PHE A 92 -13.14 8.36 10.10
N GLY A 93 -14.03 8.71 11.04
CA GLY A 93 -14.60 7.79 12.02
C GLY A 93 -13.56 7.32 13.04
N LEU A 94 -12.65 8.20 13.45
CA LEU A 94 -11.57 7.90 14.40
C LEU A 94 -11.77 8.65 15.71
N HIS A 95 -11.90 7.92 16.81
CA HIS A 95 -11.95 8.48 18.17
C HIS A 95 -10.86 7.85 19.04
N ALA A 96 -10.36 8.62 20.01
CA ALA A 96 -9.41 8.09 20.97
C ALA A 96 -10.02 6.89 21.73
N GLY A 97 -9.28 5.79 21.79
CA GLY A 97 -9.72 4.52 22.35
C GLY A 97 -10.21 3.51 21.33
N ASP A 98 -10.56 3.93 20.10
CA ASP A 98 -11.02 3.02 19.05
C ASP A 98 -9.95 1.99 18.68
N VAL A 99 -10.38 0.79 18.33
CA VAL A 99 -9.52 -0.25 17.75
C VAL A 99 -9.65 -0.22 16.24
N VAL A 100 -8.52 -0.05 15.56
CA VAL A 100 -8.42 -0.06 14.10
C VAL A 100 -7.52 -1.20 13.63
N ILE A 101 -7.69 -1.59 12.37
CA ILE A 101 -6.91 -2.66 11.75
C ILE A 101 -6.26 -2.11 10.49
N SER A 102 -4.94 -2.23 10.39
CA SER A 102 -4.19 -1.87 9.19
C SER A 102 -3.69 -3.12 8.47
N ILE A 103 -3.89 -3.14 7.15
CA ILE A 103 -3.42 -4.21 6.26
C ILE A 103 -2.38 -3.61 5.32
N HIS A 104 -1.12 -4.03 5.47
CA HIS A 104 -0.03 -3.63 4.59
C HIS A 104 0.42 -4.83 3.75
N CYS A 105 0.02 -4.84 2.49
CA CYS A 105 0.51 -5.81 1.50
C CYS A 105 0.37 -5.23 0.07
N GLY A 106 0.73 -6.03 -0.94
CA GLY A 106 0.70 -5.63 -2.34
C GLY A 106 0.45 -6.78 -3.29
N SER A 107 0.85 -6.63 -4.55
CA SER A 107 0.62 -7.57 -5.67
C SER A 107 1.48 -8.83 -5.65
N ARG A 108 1.92 -9.23 -4.46
CA ARG A 108 2.67 -10.46 -4.18
C ARG A 108 3.79 -10.75 -5.20
N GLY A 109 3.92 -11.98 -5.68
CA GLY A 109 4.92 -12.36 -6.68
C GLY A 109 4.68 -11.74 -8.06
N LEU A 110 3.44 -11.38 -8.40
CA LEU A 110 3.06 -10.84 -9.71
C LEU A 110 3.77 -9.53 -10.02
N GLY A 111 3.62 -8.53 -9.14
CA GLY A 111 4.21 -7.20 -9.36
C GLY A 111 5.74 -7.23 -9.40
N HIS A 112 6.35 -8.07 -8.56
CA HIS A 112 7.80 -8.28 -8.59
C HIS A 112 8.25 -8.85 -9.94
N GLN A 113 7.53 -9.84 -10.46
CA GLN A 113 7.88 -10.45 -11.75
C GLN A 113 7.70 -9.46 -12.90
N ILE A 114 6.62 -8.67 -12.91
CA ILE A 114 6.42 -7.59 -13.90
C ILE A 114 7.59 -6.60 -13.86
N GLY A 115 8.00 -6.14 -12.68
CA GLY A 115 9.17 -5.27 -12.56
C GLY A 115 10.44 -5.90 -13.12
N THR A 116 10.67 -7.20 -12.83
CA THR A 116 11.82 -7.95 -13.35
C THR A 116 11.81 -8.05 -14.88
N ASP A 117 10.65 -8.31 -15.47
CA ASP A 117 10.48 -8.51 -16.91
C ASP A 117 10.68 -7.18 -17.67
N PHE A 118 10.07 -6.10 -17.17
CA PHE A 118 10.10 -4.80 -17.85
C PHE A 118 11.41 -4.03 -17.64
N LEU A 119 12.04 -4.10 -16.46
CA LEU A 119 13.35 -3.48 -16.26
C LEU A 119 14.39 -4.01 -17.27
N LYS A 120 14.41 -5.33 -17.51
CA LYS A 120 15.29 -5.95 -18.50
C LYS A 120 15.02 -5.42 -19.91
N ARG A 121 13.75 -5.34 -20.31
CA ARG A 121 13.35 -4.80 -21.63
C ARG A 121 13.72 -3.33 -21.77
N MET A 122 13.49 -2.51 -20.74
CA MET A 122 13.79 -1.08 -20.75
C MET A 122 15.30 -0.80 -20.86
N VAL A 123 16.16 -1.57 -20.17
CA VAL A 123 17.62 -1.44 -20.34
C VAL A 123 18.04 -1.67 -21.79
N ILE A 124 17.42 -2.64 -22.47
CA ILE A 124 17.75 -2.99 -23.85
C ILE A 124 17.23 -1.93 -24.83
N GLU A 125 16.03 -1.40 -24.61
CA GLU A 125 15.36 -0.50 -25.55
C GLU A 125 15.77 0.99 -25.38
N ALA A 126 16.25 1.39 -24.19
CA ALA A 126 16.61 2.79 -23.91
C ALA A 126 17.54 3.44 -24.95
N PRO A 127 18.63 2.79 -25.42
CA PRO A 127 19.50 3.38 -26.45
C PRO A 127 18.79 3.65 -27.79
N ALA A 128 17.82 2.81 -28.17
CA ALA A 128 17.06 2.99 -29.41
C ALA A 128 16.15 4.23 -29.38
N HIS A 129 15.81 4.71 -28.19
CA HIS A 129 15.08 5.97 -27.97
C HIS A 129 15.99 7.16 -27.66
N GLY A 130 17.31 7.01 -27.83
CA GLY A 130 18.28 8.05 -27.51
C GLY A 130 18.41 8.33 -26.01
N ILE A 131 17.96 7.41 -25.14
CA ILE A 131 18.06 7.55 -23.69
C ILE A 131 19.37 6.91 -23.22
N SER A 132 20.29 7.76 -22.75
CA SER A 132 21.46 7.30 -22.01
C SER A 132 21.09 7.13 -20.54
N LEU A 133 21.18 5.89 -20.04
CA LEU A 133 20.88 5.58 -18.65
C LEU A 133 22.08 5.92 -17.76
N PRO A 134 21.97 6.88 -16.82
CA PRO A 134 23.07 7.20 -15.91
C PRO A 134 23.39 6.05 -14.95
N ASP A 135 22.39 5.20 -14.67
CA ASP A 135 22.54 3.93 -13.96
C ASP A 135 21.60 2.90 -14.61
N ARG A 136 22.00 1.62 -14.66
CA ARG A 136 21.16 0.54 -15.19
C ARG A 136 19.87 0.36 -14.39
N GLU A 137 19.88 0.67 -13.10
CA GLU A 137 18.71 0.62 -12.23
C GLU A 137 17.71 1.77 -12.49
N LEU A 138 18.10 2.78 -13.27
CA LEU A 138 17.23 3.86 -13.75
C LEU A 138 16.61 3.56 -15.13
N ALA A 139 16.54 2.27 -15.50
CA ALA A 139 15.94 1.81 -16.73
C ALA A 139 14.52 2.38 -16.94
N CYS A 140 14.30 2.96 -18.12
CA CYS A 140 13.04 3.59 -18.49
C CYS A 140 12.79 3.49 -20.00
N ALA A 141 11.57 3.83 -20.42
CA ALA A 141 11.19 3.95 -21.82
C ALA A 141 10.26 5.15 -22.00
N PRO A 142 10.19 5.77 -23.21
CA PRO A 142 9.21 6.81 -23.47
C PRO A 142 7.80 6.30 -23.21
N ILE A 143 7.00 7.06 -22.48
CA ILE A 143 5.72 6.57 -21.94
C ILE A 143 4.69 6.17 -23.01
N LEU A 144 4.80 6.77 -24.20
CA LEU A 144 3.92 6.49 -25.34
C LEU A 144 4.49 5.44 -26.30
N SER A 145 5.72 4.97 -26.10
CA SER A 145 6.31 3.87 -26.87
C SER A 145 5.52 2.56 -26.66
N PRO A 146 5.63 1.58 -27.57
CA PRO A 146 5.02 0.26 -27.37
C PRO A 146 5.39 -0.36 -26.01
N LEU A 147 6.69 -0.33 -25.64
CA LEU A 147 7.16 -0.85 -24.35
C LEU A 147 6.59 -0.07 -23.15
N GLY A 148 6.52 1.25 -23.25
CA GLY A 148 5.93 2.10 -22.21
C GLY A 148 4.45 1.80 -21.98
N ARG A 149 3.68 1.61 -23.06
CA ARG A 149 2.25 1.25 -23.01
C ARG A 149 2.04 -0.15 -22.45
N ASP A 150 2.85 -1.12 -22.89
CA ASP A 150 2.85 -2.48 -22.34
C ASP A 150 3.09 -2.47 -20.83
N TYR A 151 4.10 -1.72 -20.37
CA TYR A 151 4.43 -1.63 -18.96
C TYR A 151 3.30 -1.00 -18.16
N LEU A 152 2.69 0.07 -18.67
CA LEU A 152 1.54 0.70 -18.01
C LEU A 152 0.37 -0.29 -17.91
N GLY A 153 0.07 -1.05 -18.97
CA GLY A 153 -0.96 -2.10 -18.95
C GLY A 153 -0.69 -3.16 -17.89
N ALA A 154 0.53 -3.69 -17.83
CA ALA A 154 0.94 -4.69 -16.86
C ALA A 154 0.96 -4.16 -15.41
N MET A 155 1.49 -2.96 -15.20
CA MET A 155 1.54 -2.31 -13.89
C MET A 155 0.14 -2.04 -13.34
N ARG A 156 -0.80 -1.57 -14.18
CA ARG A 156 -2.21 -1.40 -13.76
C ARG A 156 -2.86 -2.73 -13.39
N ALA A 157 -2.56 -3.80 -14.11
CA ALA A 157 -2.95 -5.16 -13.73
C ALA A 157 -2.37 -5.56 -12.36
N ALA A 158 -1.11 -5.20 -12.08
CA ALA A 158 -0.51 -5.42 -10.77
C ALA A 158 -1.18 -4.60 -9.66
N ILE A 159 -1.56 -3.34 -9.93
CA ILE A 159 -2.33 -2.51 -9.00
C ILE A 159 -3.68 -3.19 -8.68
N ASN A 160 -4.39 -3.67 -9.69
CA ASN A 160 -5.64 -4.41 -9.52
C ASN A 160 -5.46 -5.67 -8.67
N CYS A 161 -4.39 -6.44 -8.91
CA CYS A 161 -4.05 -7.59 -8.07
C CYS A 161 -3.81 -7.20 -6.60
N ALA A 162 -3.14 -6.07 -6.35
CA ALA A 162 -2.93 -5.59 -4.98
C ALA A 162 -4.23 -5.15 -4.31
N LEU A 163 -5.10 -4.44 -5.03
CA LEU A 163 -6.42 -3.99 -4.55
C LEU A 163 -7.31 -5.20 -4.22
N ALA A 164 -7.42 -6.16 -5.14
CA ALA A 164 -8.15 -7.40 -4.92
C ALA A 164 -7.63 -8.18 -3.71
N ASN A 165 -6.31 -8.28 -3.57
CA ASN A 165 -5.70 -9.00 -2.45
C ASN A 165 -6.02 -8.33 -1.10
N ARG A 166 -5.97 -7.00 -1.03
CA ARG A 166 -6.32 -6.28 0.20
C ARG A 166 -7.80 -6.43 0.53
N GLU A 167 -8.68 -6.36 -0.46
CA GLU A 167 -10.12 -6.53 -0.25
C GLU A 167 -10.48 -7.94 0.25
N ILE A 168 -9.86 -8.98 -0.33
CA ILE A 168 -10.00 -10.35 0.18
C ILE A 168 -9.52 -10.44 1.64
N ILE A 169 -8.38 -9.83 1.97
CA ILE A 169 -7.88 -9.85 3.35
C ILE A 169 -8.84 -9.10 4.27
N THR A 170 -9.36 -7.94 3.86
CA THR A 170 -10.39 -7.18 4.62
C THR A 170 -11.57 -8.08 4.96
N HIS A 171 -12.10 -8.83 3.99
CA HIS A 171 -13.19 -9.78 4.23
C HIS A 171 -12.80 -10.86 5.24
N LEU A 172 -11.64 -11.50 5.06
CA LEU A 172 -11.15 -12.53 5.98
C LEU A 172 -10.91 -11.99 7.40
N VAL A 173 -10.49 -10.73 7.53
CA VAL A 173 -10.38 -10.05 8.82
C VAL A 173 -11.76 -9.93 9.45
N ARG A 174 -12.78 -9.49 8.70
CA ARG A 174 -14.16 -9.36 9.20
C ARG A 174 -14.72 -10.68 9.68
N GLU A 175 -14.53 -11.77 8.93
CA GLU A 175 -14.93 -13.11 9.36
C GLU A 175 -14.27 -13.50 10.68
N ALA A 176 -12.94 -13.39 10.75
CA ALA A 176 -12.18 -13.75 11.96
C ALA A 176 -12.55 -12.87 13.16
N PHE A 177 -12.85 -11.59 12.94
CA PHE A 177 -13.26 -10.69 14.01
C PHE A 177 -14.68 -10.97 14.50
N ALA A 178 -15.61 -11.31 13.61
CA ALA A 178 -16.99 -11.63 13.96
C ALA A 178 -17.09 -12.89 14.84
N GLU A 179 -16.17 -13.86 14.67
CA GLU A 179 -16.08 -15.04 15.52
C GLU A 179 -15.71 -14.71 16.98
N VAL A 180 -14.84 -13.70 17.18
CA VAL A 180 -14.30 -13.34 18.51
C VAL A 180 -15.09 -12.21 19.16
N VAL A 181 -15.58 -11.26 18.36
CA VAL A 181 -16.36 -10.09 18.77
C VAL A 181 -17.65 -10.03 17.93
N PRO A 182 -18.68 -10.81 18.30
CA PRO A 182 -19.95 -10.84 17.56
C PRO A 182 -20.58 -9.45 17.45
N GLY A 183 -21.11 -9.13 16.27
CA GLY A 183 -21.73 -7.82 15.99
C GLY A 183 -20.74 -6.67 15.76
N SER A 184 -19.43 -6.92 15.77
CA SER A 184 -18.44 -5.92 15.39
C SER A 184 -18.63 -5.46 13.94
N ARG A 185 -18.38 -4.16 13.70
CA ARG A 185 -18.41 -3.56 12.37
C ARG A 185 -17.04 -2.98 12.07
N LEU A 186 -16.46 -3.38 10.95
CA LEU A 186 -15.13 -2.94 10.49
C LEU A 186 -15.25 -2.25 9.14
N PRO A 187 -15.83 -1.03 9.08
CA PRO A 187 -15.90 -0.27 7.83
C PRO A 187 -14.49 0.12 7.36
N LEU A 188 -14.25 0.11 6.05
CA LEU A 188 -12.98 0.53 5.50
C LEU A 188 -12.81 2.05 5.65
N LEU A 189 -11.75 2.48 6.37
CA LEU A 189 -11.42 3.90 6.48
C LEU A 189 -10.91 4.44 5.13
N TYR A 190 -9.84 3.84 4.62
CA TYR A 190 -9.29 4.12 3.30
C TYR A 190 -8.29 3.05 2.85
N ASP A 191 -8.18 2.80 1.54
CA ASP A 191 -7.11 2.01 0.92
C ASP A 191 -6.27 2.90 0.00
N VAL A 192 -4.95 2.93 0.23
CA VAL A 192 -3.98 3.72 -0.55
C VAL A 192 -2.78 2.88 -0.98
N SER A 193 -2.39 3.04 -2.25
CA SER A 193 -1.18 2.41 -2.79
C SER A 193 0.04 3.34 -2.67
N HIS A 194 1.24 2.76 -2.51
CA HIS A 194 2.49 3.54 -2.35
C HIS A 194 3.64 3.14 -3.30
N ASN A 195 3.38 2.23 -4.24
CA ASN A 195 4.29 1.83 -5.30
C ASN A 195 3.51 1.77 -6.62
N THR A 196 3.38 2.91 -7.29
CA THR A 196 2.51 3.08 -8.46
C THR A 196 3.06 4.12 -9.43
N CYS A 197 2.57 4.12 -10.66
CA CYS A 197 2.61 5.27 -11.54
C CYS A 197 1.19 5.59 -12.01
N LYS A 198 0.73 6.83 -11.85
CA LYS A 198 -0.64 7.23 -12.18
C LYS A 198 -0.66 8.45 -13.10
N ALA A 199 -1.59 8.44 -14.04
CA ALA A 199 -1.84 9.61 -14.89
C ALA A 199 -2.71 10.60 -14.11
N GLU A 200 -2.19 11.78 -13.82
CA GLU A 200 -2.83 12.79 -12.97
C GLU A 200 -2.66 14.18 -13.56
N ASP A 201 -3.67 15.03 -13.39
CA ASP A 201 -3.62 16.42 -13.85
C ASP A 201 -3.10 17.31 -12.71
N HIS A 202 -2.01 18.03 -12.98
CA HIS A 202 -1.36 18.92 -12.02
C HIS A 202 -1.09 20.29 -12.63
N ARG A 203 -1.11 21.35 -11.82
CA ARG A 203 -0.80 22.70 -12.28
C ARG A 203 0.70 22.95 -12.21
N ILE A 204 1.33 23.26 -13.34
CA ILE A 204 2.75 23.60 -13.47
C ILE A 204 2.84 24.92 -14.24
N ASP A 205 3.51 25.91 -13.65
CA ASP A 205 3.70 27.25 -14.23
C ASP A 205 2.38 27.91 -14.67
N GLY A 206 1.33 27.74 -13.86
CA GLY A 206 0.00 28.29 -14.13
C GLY A 206 -0.89 27.48 -15.07
N ALA A 207 -0.37 26.47 -15.76
CA ALA A 207 -1.10 25.62 -16.70
C ALA A 207 -1.36 24.21 -16.14
N VAL A 208 -2.51 23.62 -16.47
CA VAL A 208 -2.78 22.21 -16.15
C VAL A 208 -2.04 21.32 -17.15
N LYS A 209 -1.24 20.38 -16.63
CA LYS A 209 -0.51 19.38 -17.40
C LYS A 209 -0.87 17.99 -16.90
N ARG A 210 -1.08 17.06 -17.83
CA ARG A 210 -1.25 15.65 -17.51
C ARG A 210 0.11 14.98 -17.33
N LEU A 211 0.37 14.48 -16.14
CA LEU A 211 1.63 13.86 -15.74
C LEU A 211 1.44 12.38 -15.45
N PHE A 212 2.52 11.61 -15.57
CA PHE A 212 2.59 10.26 -15.03
C PHE A 212 3.43 10.27 -13.76
N VAL A 213 2.75 10.41 -12.62
CA VAL A 213 3.36 10.60 -11.32
C VAL A 213 3.82 9.24 -10.78
N HIS A 214 5.13 9.07 -10.69
CA HIS A 214 5.77 7.87 -10.14
C HIS A 214 5.90 8.02 -8.62
N ARG A 215 5.28 7.11 -7.87
CA ARG A 215 5.40 7.04 -6.42
C ARG A 215 6.01 5.70 -6.04
N LYS A 216 7.19 5.73 -5.41
CA LYS A 216 7.89 4.56 -4.87
C LYS A 216 8.21 4.82 -3.40
N GLY A 217 7.52 4.15 -2.50
CA GLY A 217 7.57 4.48 -1.07
C GLY A 217 6.97 5.87 -0.76
N ALA A 218 5.97 6.30 -1.53
CA ALA A 218 5.22 7.53 -1.33
C ALA A 218 3.75 7.26 -1.64
N THR A 219 2.84 7.89 -0.91
CA THR A 219 1.38 7.77 -1.13
C THR A 219 0.84 8.98 -1.86
N ARG A 220 -0.31 8.83 -2.50
CA ARG A 220 -1.12 9.97 -2.91
C ARG A 220 -1.72 10.64 -1.67
N ALA A 221 -1.87 11.96 -1.72
CA ALA A 221 -2.32 12.83 -0.64
C ALA A 221 -3.13 14.01 -1.23
N PHE A 222 -4.17 13.69 -2.00
CA PHE A 222 -5.01 14.72 -2.60
C PHE A 222 -5.65 15.63 -1.55
N GLY A 223 -5.59 16.94 -1.81
CA GLY A 223 -6.13 17.94 -0.90
C GLY A 223 -7.66 18.10 -0.96
N PRO A 224 -8.24 18.90 -0.06
CA PRO A 224 -9.65 19.26 -0.08
C PRO A 224 -10.10 19.83 -1.43
N GLY A 225 -11.25 19.36 -1.93
CA GLY A 225 -11.90 19.80 -3.16
C GLY A 225 -11.50 18.99 -4.40
N HIS A 226 -10.54 18.07 -4.30
CA HIS A 226 -10.08 17.31 -5.48
C HIS A 226 -11.22 16.43 -6.06
N PRO A 227 -11.48 16.48 -7.38
CA PRO A 227 -12.65 15.83 -7.99
C PRO A 227 -12.61 14.30 -7.88
N ASP A 228 -11.41 13.71 -7.88
CA ASP A 228 -11.24 12.25 -7.75
C ASP A 228 -11.48 11.73 -6.34
N LEU A 229 -11.68 12.61 -5.35
CA LEU A 229 -12.05 12.17 -4.01
C LEU A 229 -13.54 11.79 -3.95
N PRO A 230 -13.86 10.71 -3.20
CA PRO A 230 -15.24 10.39 -2.84
C PRO A 230 -15.93 11.58 -2.18
N GLU A 231 -17.24 11.72 -2.37
CA GLU A 231 -18.01 12.87 -1.89
C GLU A 231 -17.80 13.14 -0.40
N ALA A 232 -17.84 12.08 0.42
CA ALA A 232 -17.65 12.16 1.87
C ALA A 232 -16.24 12.63 2.29
N LEU A 233 -15.22 12.46 1.43
CA LEU A 233 -13.83 12.84 1.72
C LEU A 233 -13.41 14.13 0.99
N ARG A 234 -14.12 14.52 -0.07
CA ARG A 234 -13.80 15.68 -0.89
C ARG A 234 -13.64 16.97 -0.08
N PRO A 235 -14.52 17.36 0.88
CA PRO A 235 -14.33 18.60 1.62
C PRO A 235 -13.15 18.56 2.61
N ILE A 236 -12.65 17.37 2.95
CA ILE A 236 -11.64 17.16 4.01
C ILE A 236 -10.24 16.92 3.42
N GLY A 237 -10.17 16.22 2.29
CA GLY A 237 -8.93 15.72 1.69
C GLY A 237 -8.78 14.20 1.85
N GLN A 238 -7.80 13.64 1.16
CA GLN A 238 -7.53 12.21 1.14
C GLN A 238 -6.91 11.75 2.47
N PRO A 239 -7.40 10.66 3.09
CA PRO A 239 -6.64 9.97 4.12
C PRO A 239 -5.28 9.51 3.61
N VAL A 240 -4.24 9.70 4.43
CA VAL A 240 -2.86 9.29 4.17
C VAL A 240 -2.44 8.38 5.32
N LEU A 241 -2.11 7.13 5.01
CA LEU A 241 -1.78 6.12 6.00
C LEU A 241 -0.26 5.93 6.07
N ILE A 242 0.35 6.22 7.22
CA ILE A 242 1.79 6.09 7.46
C ILE A 242 2.04 4.93 8.41
N GLY A 243 2.54 3.82 7.88
CA GLY A 243 2.91 2.66 8.67
C GLY A 243 4.20 2.86 9.46
N GLY A 244 4.15 2.54 10.75
CA GLY A 244 5.33 2.42 11.60
C GLY A 244 6.02 1.06 11.45
N THR A 245 6.18 0.39 12.58
CA THR A 245 6.76 -0.95 12.71
C THR A 245 5.91 -1.75 13.69
N MET A 246 6.14 -3.06 13.80
CA MET A 246 5.43 -3.93 14.75
C MET A 246 5.59 -3.55 16.24
N GLY A 247 6.35 -2.51 16.56
CA GLY A 247 6.58 -2.05 17.94
C GLY A 247 6.57 -0.54 18.11
N THR A 248 6.13 0.23 17.12
CA THR A 248 6.07 1.71 17.16
C THR A 248 4.72 2.18 16.63
N ALA A 249 4.36 3.43 16.94
CA ALA A 249 3.14 4.03 16.44
C ALA A 249 3.06 4.04 14.90
N SER A 250 1.85 4.12 14.37
CA SER A 250 1.55 4.52 13.00
C SER A 250 0.74 5.83 13.04
N TYR A 251 0.59 6.49 11.90
CA TYR A 251 -0.11 7.77 11.81
C TYR A 251 -1.13 7.78 10.68
N VAL A 252 -2.28 8.41 10.94
CA VAL A 252 -3.24 8.81 9.91
C VAL A 252 -3.08 10.30 9.70
N LEU A 253 -2.88 10.69 8.45
CA LEU A 253 -2.75 12.07 8.00
C LEU A 253 -3.86 12.39 7.00
N VAL A 254 -3.96 13.65 6.60
CA VAL A 254 -4.85 14.11 5.54
C VAL A 254 -4.10 14.97 4.51
N GLY A 255 -4.35 14.73 3.23
CA GLY A 255 -3.80 15.52 2.12
C GLY A 255 -4.20 16.99 2.20
N THR A 256 -3.36 17.88 1.68
CA THR A 256 -3.55 19.34 1.77
C THR A 256 -3.54 20.00 0.41
N ARG A 257 -4.10 21.21 0.31
CA ARG A 257 -3.95 22.05 -0.89
C ARG A 257 -2.47 22.37 -1.16
N ARG A 258 -1.71 22.64 -0.11
CA ARG A 258 -0.27 22.93 -0.22
C ARG A 258 0.54 21.74 -0.75
N GLY A 259 0.18 20.51 -0.36
CA GLY A 259 0.79 19.28 -0.87
C GLY A 259 0.51 19.04 -2.36
N MET A 260 -0.64 19.49 -2.87
CA MET A 260 -0.92 19.47 -4.32
C MET A 260 0.09 20.32 -5.10
N GLU A 261 0.44 21.50 -4.58
CA GLU A 261 1.37 22.44 -5.21
C GLU A 261 2.83 22.00 -5.08
N LEU A 262 3.22 21.49 -3.91
CA LEU A 262 4.63 21.20 -3.60
C LEU A 262 5.11 19.84 -4.07
N ALA A 263 4.23 18.85 -4.10
CA ALA A 263 4.62 17.45 -4.25
C ALA A 263 3.66 16.64 -5.13
N PHE A 264 2.95 17.29 -6.06
CA PHE A 264 1.96 16.64 -6.92
C PHE A 264 0.95 15.80 -6.12
N GLY A 265 0.50 16.33 -4.98
CA GLY A 265 -0.43 15.66 -4.09
C GLY A 265 0.14 14.35 -3.56
N SER A 266 1.37 14.37 -3.05
CA SER A 266 2.05 13.17 -2.53
C SER A 266 2.55 13.37 -1.09
N ALA A 267 2.60 12.28 -0.33
CA ALA A 267 3.13 12.24 1.02
C ALA A 267 3.98 10.97 1.25
N CYS A 268 4.56 10.84 2.45
CA CYS A 268 5.29 9.65 2.85
C CYS A 268 4.35 8.46 3.13
N HIS A 269 4.87 7.23 3.00
CA HIS A 269 4.10 6.00 3.22
C HIS A 269 4.38 5.29 4.55
N GLY A 270 5.51 5.60 5.19
CA GLY A 270 6.01 4.89 6.36
C GLY A 270 7.37 5.40 6.81
N ALA A 271 7.88 4.85 7.90
CA ALA A 271 9.16 5.27 8.50
C ALA A 271 10.35 5.19 7.53
N GLY A 272 10.36 4.17 6.66
CA GLY A 272 11.52 3.84 5.84
C GLY A 272 12.64 3.19 6.65
N ARG A 273 13.39 2.29 6.00
CA ARG A 273 14.48 1.57 6.68
C ARG A 273 15.66 2.51 6.92
N ALA A 274 16.25 2.40 8.11
CA ALA A 274 17.50 3.05 8.47
C ALA A 274 18.71 2.13 8.21
N MET A 275 18.49 0.82 8.09
CA MET A 275 19.55 -0.15 7.82
C MET A 275 19.09 -1.36 6.98
N SER A 276 20.07 -2.09 6.45
CA SER A 276 19.83 -3.30 5.65
C SER A 276 19.24 -4.44 6.49
N ARG A 277 18.57 -5.39 5.83
CA ARG A 277 18.07 -6.61 6.51
C ARG A 277 19.19 -7.46 7.09
N HIS A 278 20.32 -7.54 6.37
CA HIS A 278 21.52 -8.27 6.84
C HIS A 278 22.11 -7.65 8.10
N GLU A 279 22.12 -6.33 8.21
CA GLU A 279 22.53 -5.65 9.42
C GLU A 279 21.55 -5.87 10.57
N ALA A 280 20.24 -5.81 10.30
CA ALA A 280 19.23 -6.09 11.32
C ALA A 280 19.35 -7.51 11.89
N LEU A 281 19.60 -8.51 11.04
CA LEU A 281 19.82 -9.90 11.47
C LEU A 281 21.05 -10.11 12.36
N ARG A 282 22.06 -9.24 12.24
CA ARG A 282 23.23 -9.26 13.12
C ARG A 282 22.94 -8.67 14.49
N ARG A 283 22.00 -7.73 14.58
CA ARG A 283 21.66 -6.97 15.79
C ARG A 283 20.54 -7.60 16.62
N TRP A 284 19.53 -8.19 15.96
CA TRP A 284 18.33 -8.68 16.64
C TRP A 284 18.10 -10.18 16.45
N ARG A 285 17.50 -10.79 17.46
CA ARG A 285 16.99 -12.15 17.43
C ARG A 285 15.47 -12.11 17.53
N GLY A 286 14.78 -12.76 16.60
CA GLY A 286 13.33 -12.64 16.48
C GLY A 286 12.57 -13.08 17.71
N ARG A 287 12.99 -14.19 18.36
CA ARG A 287 12.35 -14.69 19.58
C ARG A 287 12.40 -13.66 20.72
N SER A 288 13.60 -13.16 21.00
CA SER A 288 13.80 -12.13 22.03
C SER A 288 13.01 -10.86 21.74
N LEU A 289 12.88 -10.49 20.46
CA LEU A 289 12.07 -9.33 20.07
C LEU A 289 10.57 -9.57 20.33
N VAL A 290 10.05 -10.76 20.06
CA VAL A 290 8.66 -11.11 20.39
C VAL A 290 8.42 -11.05 21.89
N GLU A 291 9.33 -11.57 22.70
CA GLU A 291 9.25 -11.52 24.17
C GLU A 291 9.31 -10.08 24.69
N GLN A 292 10.21 -9.27 24.15
CA GLN A 292 10.33 -7.84 24.49
C GLN A 292 9.05 -7.06 24.15
N LEU A 293 8.47 -7.31 22.98
CA LEU A 293 7.23 -6.66 22.56
C LEU A 293 6.03 -7.14 23.38
N ALA A 294 5.97 -8.43 23.72
CA ALA A 294 4.96 -8.96 24.63
C ALA A 294 5.04 -8.32 26.02
N GLY A 295 6.25 -8.05 26.54
CA GLY A 295 6.45 -7.29 27.78
C GLY A 295 5.97 -5.83 27.72
N ARG A 296 5.73 -5.29 26.52
CA ARG A 296 5.10 -3.98 26.28
C ARG A 296 3.61 -4.09 25.95
N GLY A 297 3.02 -5.28 26.06
CA GLY A 297 1.61 -5.53 25.72
C GLY A 297 1.34 -5.74 24.23
N ILE A 298 2.38 -5.89 23.39
CA ILE A 298 2.24 -6.02 21.94
C ILE A 298 2.41 -7.47 21.51
N LEU A 299 1.35 -8.10 21.00
CA LEU A 299 1.37 -9.49 20.59
C LEU A 299 1.84 -9.64 19.14
N VAL A 300 2.99 -10.27 18.92
CA VAL A 300 3.48 -10.56 17.57
C VAL A 300 3.23 -12.02 17.19
N ARG A 301 2.72 -12.25 15.98
CA ARG A 301 2.55 -13.58 15.37
C ARG A 301 3.21 -13.60 14.01
N SER A 302 4.07 -14.58 13.78
CA SER A 302 4.70 -14.82 12.48
C SER A 302 5.10 -16.28 12.35
N ARG A 303 5.19 -16.77 11.11
CA ARG A 303 5.81 -18.06 10.80
C ARG A 303 7.34 -17.97 10.74
N SER A 304 7.93 -16.77 10.81
CA SER A 304 9.36 -16.55 10.61
C SER A 304 9.96 -15.61 11.66
N TYR A 305 10.67 -16.17 12.65
CA TYR A 305 11.48 -15.38 13.58
C TYR A 305 12.61 -14.62 12.87
N ARG A 306 13.11 -15.14 11.75
CA ARG A 306 14.07 -14.43 10.91
C ARG A 306 13.44 -13.16 10.33
N GLY A 307 12.24 -13.26 9.79
CA GLY A 307 11.50 -12.09 9.27
C GLY A 307 11.21 -11.06 10.35
N ILE A 308 10.86 -11.49 11.56
CA ILE A 308 10.73 -10.60 12.72
C ILE A 308 12.04 -9.85 12.99
N ALA A 309 13.19 -10.53 13.00
CA ALA A 309 14.48 -9.86 13.22
C ALA A 309 14.85 -8.88 12.09
N GLU A 310 14.54 -9.21 10.83
CA GLU A 310 14.77 -8.32 9.67
C GLU A 310 13.95 -7.03 9.77
N GLU A 311 12.78 -7.11 10.40
CA GLU A 311 11.80 -6.02 10.50
C GLU A 311 11.71 -5.41 11.91
N ALA A 312 12.76 -5.58 12.72
CA ALA A 312 12.85 -5.02 14.07
C ALA A 312 12.60 -3.50 14.08
N PRO A 313 11.90 -2.94 15.10
CA PRO A 313 11.65 -1.51 15.19
C PRO A 313 12.89 -0.64 15.03
N GLY A 314 14.01 -1.03 15.64
CA GLY A 314 15.29 -0.32 15.53
C GLY A 314 15.96 -0.36 14.14
N ALA A 315 15.42 -1.12 13.18
CA ALA A 315 15.89 -1.13 11.80
C ALA A 315 15.26 -0.03 10.93
N TYR A 316 14.30 0.70 11.47
CA TYR A 316 13.53 1.77 10.81
C TYR A 316 13.86 3.15 11.39
N LYS A 317 13.55 4.20 10.62
CA LYS A 317 13.60 5.57 11.14
C LYS A 317 12.47 5.80 12.14
N ASP A 318 12.53 6.92 12.86
CA ASP A 318 11.41 7.34 13.69
C ASP A 318 10.23 7.82 12.82
N VAL A 319 9.14 7.05 12.86
CA VAL A 319 7.89 7.35 12.13
C VAL A 319 7.24 8.65 12.58
N ARG A 320 7.41 9.04 13.85
CA ARG A 320 6.92 10.33 14.37
C ARG A 320 7.62 11.48 13.66
N ALA A 321 8.95 11.46 13.61
CA ALA A 321 9.73 12.47 12.92
C ALA A 321 9.36 12.58 11.43
N VAL A 322 9.06 11.45 10.78
CA VAL A 322 8.59 11.41 9.38
C VAL A 322 7.22 12.07 9.23
N ALA A 323 6.25 11.73 10.09
CA ALA A 323 4.91 12.31 10.06
C ALA A 323 4.93 13.82 10.35
N GLU A 324 5.66 14.24 11.38
CA GLU A 324 5.79 15.66 11.72
C GLU A 324 6.52 16.45 10.63
N ALA A 325 7.49 15.86 9.93
CA ALA A 325 8.14 16.52 8.80
C ALA A 325 7.17 16.76 7.64
N ALA A 326 6.30 15.79 7.33
CA ALA A 326 5.27 15.94 6.32
C ALA A 326 4.25 17.05 6.68
N ASP A 327 3.88 17.13 7.95
CA ASP A 327 2.97 18.15 8.49
C ASP A 327 3.58 19.55 8.43
N ARG A 328 4.78 19.72 8.99
CA ARG A 328 5.48 21.02 8.98
C ARG A 328 5.78 21.52 7.57
N ALA A 329 6.03 20.62 6.62
CA ALA A 329 6.22 20.97 5.22
C ALA A 329 4.90 21.30 4.49
N GLY A 330 3.75 21.08 5.15
CA GLY A 330 2.42 21.29 4.60
C GLY A 330 2.04 20.27 3.54
N LEU A 331 2.70 19.10 3.47
CA LEU A 331 2.41 18.07 2.47
C LEU A 331 1.18 17.23 2.84
N ALA A 332 1.03 16.91 4.12
CA ALA A 332 -0.13 16.24 4.70
C ALA A 332 -0.18 16.56 6.20
N ARG A 333 -1.36 16.79 6.78
CA ARG A 333 -1.52 17.16 8.21
C ARG A 333 -1.77 15.94 9.08
N VAL A 334 -1.23 15.89 10.29
CA VAL A 334 -1.47 14.78 11.24
C VAL A 334 -2.91 14.83 11.73
N VAL A 335 -3.61 13.70 11.62
CA VAL A 335 -5.00 13.53 12.06
C VAL A 335 -5.08 12.67 13.30
N ALA A 336 -4.39 11.54 13.32
CA ALA A 336 -4.40 10.63 14.47
C ALA A 336 -3.08 9.86 14.60
N ARG A 337 -2.75 9.50 15.85
CA ARG A 337 -1.69 8.58 16.21
C ARG A 337 -2.33 7.27 16.67
N VAL A 338 -1.83 6.15 16.14
CA VAL A 338 -2.30 4.82 16.52
C VAL A 338 -1.13 3.98 17.02
N GLU A 339 -1.33 3.16 18.04
CA GLU A 339 -0.29 2.30 18.62
C GLU A 339 -0.64 0.81 18.46
N PRO A 340 0.34 -0.06 18.17
CA PRO A 340 0.09 -1.48 17.93
C PRO A 340 -0.32 -2.21 19.21
N LEU A 341 -1.37 -3.02 19.13
CA LEU A 341 -1.78 -3.99 20.15
C LEU A 341 -1.35 -5.40 19.75
N ALA A 342 -1.48 -5.74 18.46
CA ALA A 342 -1.05 -7.03 17.93
C ALA A 342 -0.62 -6.89 16.46
N CYS A 343 0.44 -7.60 16.07
CA CYS A 343 0.96 -7.57 14.70
C CYS A 343 1.13 -9.00 14.16
N ILE A 344 0.43 -9.31 13.07
CA ILE A 344 0.58 -10.52 12.28
C ILE A 344 1.51 -10.21 11.11
N LYS A 345 2.70 -10.80 11.13
CA LYS A 345 3.69 -10.65 10.07
C LYS A 345 3.63 -11.82 9.09
N GLY A 346 3.75 -11.46 7.81
CA GLY A 346 3.88 -12.39 6.69
C GLY A 346 5.02 -13.37 6.88
#